data_AF-A0AAV3HBS5-F1
#
_entry.id   AF-A0AAV3HBS5-F1
#
_cell.length_a   1.000
_cell.length_b   1.000
_cell.length_c   1.000
_cell.angle_alpha   90.00
_cell.angle_beta   90.00
_cell.angle_gamma   90.00
#
_symmetry.space_group_name_H-M   'P 1'
#
loop_
_entity.id
_entity.type
_entity.pdbx_description
1 polymer ?
#
loop_
_entity_poly.entity_id
_entity_poly.type
_entity_poly.pdbx_seq_one_letter_code
_entity_poly.pdbx_strand_id
1 'polypeptide(L)'
;MSDTTELVDLAVIFPDLEIELKYACADNITGKAIYQQARCLLHKDAITALAKSISIAQLSGLQLVIYDAYRPQQAQAMLWQACPDPQYVVDVTVGSNHSRGTAIDLTLRDEHGNILDMGAGFDEMHERSHAYHPSVPPAAQRNRLLLNAIMTGGGFVGISSEWWHFELPQAASYPLLADQFTCFISPGTQHVS
;
A
#
# COMPACT_ATOMS: atom_id res chain seq x y z
N MET A 1 9.41 -28.46 -7.56
CA MET A 1 9.88 -27.08 -7.81
C MET A 1 9.28 -26.24 -6.70
N SER A 2 10.03 -26.01 -5.62
CA SER A 2 9.59 -25.12 -4.55
C SER A 2 9.85 -23.69 -5.01
N ASP A 3 8.85 -23.06 -5.60
CA ASP A 3 8.89 -21.64 -5.92
C ASP A 3 8.69 -20.89 -4.60
N THR A 4 9.76 -20.74 -3.82
CA THR A 4 9.78 -19.86 -2.66
C THR A 4 9.68 -18.44 -3.20
N THR A 5 8.46 -17.92 -3.26
CA THR A 5 8.24 -16.50 -3.51
C THR A 5 8.79 -15.72 -2.32
N GLU A 6 10.04 -15.28 -2.45
CA GLU A 6 10.75 -14.56 -1.39
C GLU A 6 10.23 -13.13 -1.29
N LEU A 7 9.29 -12.93 -0.36
CA LEU A 7 9.04 -11.59 0.16
C LEU A 7 10.23 -11.17 1.01
N VAL A 8 10.62 -9.91 0.86
CA VAL A 8 11.74 -9.30 1.58
C VAL A 8 11.18 -8.26 2.55
N ASP A 9 11.71 -8.23 3.77
CA ASP A 9 11.31 -7.27 4.79
C ASP A 9 12.00 -5.92 4.56
N LEU A 10 11.20 -4.89 4.26
CA LEU A 10 11.69 -3.55 3.94
C LEU A 10 12.47 -2.93 5.11
N ALA A 11 12.08 -3.23 6.36
CA ALA A 11 12.77 -2.70 7.53
C ALA A 11 14.21 -3.24 7.67
N VAL A 12 14.50 -4.40 7.06
CA VAL A 12 15.84 -4.99 7.06
C VAL A 12 16.71 -4.40 5.96
N ILE A 13 16.16 -4.26 4.75
CA ILE A 13 16.94 -3.83 3.58
C ILE A 13 17.04 -2.31 3.42
N PHE A 14 16.08 -1.56 3.97
CA PHE A 14 16.03 -0.10 3.96
C PHE A 14 15.79 0.40 5.39
N PRO A 15 16.79 0.31 6.29
CA PRO A 15 16.61 0.65 7.72
C PRO A 15 16.24 2.11 7.97
N ASP A 16 16.56 3.01 7.03
CA ASP A 16 16.23 4.43 7.09
C ASP A 16 14.87 4.77 6.43
N LEU A 17 14.19 3.77 5.83
CA LEU A 17 12.87 3.97 5.23
C LEU A 17 11.82 4.09 6.33
N GLU A 18 11.01 5.13 6.25
CA GLU A 18 9.91 5.32 7.19
C GLU A 18 8.74 4.40 6.84
N ILE A 19 8.32 3.61 7.83
CA ILE A 19 7.28 2.60 7.69
C ILE A 19 6.22 2.86 8.77
N GLU A 20 5.04 3.28 8.34
CA GLU A 20 3.87 3.54 9.16
C GLU A 20 2.72 2.62 8.73
N LEU A 21 2.86 1.31 8.94
CA LEU A 21 1.85 0.33 8.52
C LEU A 21 0.48 0.64 9.14
N LYS A 22 -0.41 1.24 8.35
CA LYS A 22 -1.70 1.79 8.82
C LYS A 22 -2.63 0.70 9.34
N TYR A 23 -2.57 -0.48 8.73
CA TYR A 23 -3.31 -1.65 9.19
C TYR A 23 -2.75 -2.31 10.46
N ALA A 24 -1.58 -1.89 10.97
CA ALA A 24 -1.08 -2.31 12.28
C ALA A 24 -1.60 -1.42 13.44
N CYS A 25 -2.35 -0.35 13.15
CA CYS A 25 -2.93 0.55 14.14
C CYS A 25 -4.40 0.87 13.82
N ALA A 26 -5.03 1.79 14.54
CA ALA A 26 -6.44 2.15 14.32
C ALA A 26 -6.66 3.19 13.20
N ASP A 27 -5.59 3.73 12.62
CA ASP A 27 -5.61 4.76 11.57
C ASP A 27 -5.83 4.12 10.18
N ASN A 28 -6.99 3.51 9.97
CA ASN A 28 -7.41 2.89 8.71
C ASN A 28 -8.94 2.80 8.64
N ILE A 29 -9.51 2.36 7.51
CA ILE A 29 -10.98 2.31 7.30
C ILE A 29 -11.77 1.54 8.37
N THR A 30 -11.14 0.57 9.06
CA THR A 30 -11.83 -0.25 10.06
C THR A 30 -11.87 0.41 11.44
N GLY A 31 -11.07 1.46 11.66
CA GLY A 31 -10.88 2.10 12.96
C GLY A 31 -10.21 1.21 14.01
N LYS A 32 -9.60 0.09 13.60
CA LYS A 32 -8.98 -0.92 14.48
C LYS A 32 -7.72 -1.49 13.82
N ALA A 33 -6.80 -1.99 14.64
CA ALA A 33 -5.65 -2.73 14.12
C ALA A 33 -6.11 -4.06 13.50
N ILE A 34 -5.60 -4.34 12.30
CA ILE A 34 -5.83 -5.59 11.55
C ILE A 34 -4.62 -6.51 11.71
N TYR A 35 -3.41 -5.97 11.54
CA TYR A 35 -2.17 -6.76 11.63
C TYR A 35 -1.80 -7.03 13.08
N GLN A 36 -1.55 -8.30 13.41
CA GLN A 36 -0.98 -8.66 14.71
C GLN A 36 0.54 -8.46 14.72
N GLN A 37 1.18 -8.49 13.54
CA GLN A 37 2.62 -8.28 13.35
C GLN A 37 2.83 -7.20 12.29
N ALA A 38 3.54 -6.13 12.63
CA ALA A 38 3.85 -5.04 11.72
C ALA A 38 5.07 -5.39 10.83
N ARG A 39 4.90 -6.36 9.91
CA ARG A 39 5.96 -6.76 8.96
C ARG A 39 5.71 -6.14 7.60
N CYS A 40 6.60 -5.25 7.16
CA CYS A 40 6.49 -4.58 5.88
C CYS A 40 7.20 -5.41 4.81
N LEU A 41 6.50 -6.40 4.26
CA LEU A 41 7.08 -7.34 3.29
C LEU A 41 6.75 -6.93 1.86
N LEU A 42 7.67 -7.14 0.92
CA LEU A 42 7.44 -6.82 -0.49
C LEU A 42 8.15 -7.84 -1.40
N HIS A 43 7.58 -8.14 -2.56
CA HIS A 43 8.16 -9.06 -3.53
C HIS A 43 9.52 -8.54 -4.03
N LYS A 44 10.50 -9.44 -4.21
CA LYS A 44 11.86 -9.08 -4.66
C LYS A 44 11.90 -8.20 -5.93
N ASP A 45 11.00 -8.43 -6.88
CA ASP A 45 10.92 -7.62 -8.11
C ASP A 45 10.48 -6.19 -7.80
N ALA A 46 9.53 -6.03 -6.87
CA ALA A 46 9.06 -4.73 -6.41
C ALA A 46 10.11 -4.02 -5.54
N ILE A 47 11.00 -4.75 -4.84
CA ILE A 47 12.18 -4.15 -4.18
C ILE A 47 13.04 -3.36 -5.17
N THR A 48 13.25 -3.90 -6.37
CA THR A 48 14.09 -3.23 -7.38
C THR A 48 13.46 -1.91 -7.83
N ALA A 49 12.14 -1.89 -8.01
CA ALA A 49 11.41 -0.67 -8.35
C ALA A 49 11.37 0.32 -7.18
N LEU A 50 11.22 -0.18 -5.95
CA LEU A 50 11.19 0.64 -4.74
C LEU A 50 12.54 1.32 -4.48
N ALA A 51 13.66 0.60 -4.63
CA ALA A 51 15.00 1.17 -4.47
C ALA A 51 15.23 2.38 -5.41
N LYS A 52 14.75 2.28 -6.66
CA LYS A 52 14.79 3.39 -7.61
C LYS A 52 13.89 4.54 -7.17
N SER A 53 12.67 4.23 -6.73
CA SER A 53 11.71 5.24 -6.23
C SER A 53 12.26 6.01 -5.04
N ILE A 54 12.88 5.32 -4.06
CA ILE A 54 13.57 5.92 -2.92
C ILE A 54 14.67 6.87 -3.40
N SER A 55 15.51 6.43 -4.35
CA SER A 55 16.59 7.25 -4.90
C SER A 55 16.07 8.52 -5.58
N ILE A 56 14.97 8.41 -6.36
CA ILE A 56 14.35 9.56 -7.05
C ILE A 56 13.73 10.54 -6.04
N ALA A 57 13.06 10.03 -5.00
CA ALA A 57 12.51 10.86 -3.93
C ALA A 57 13.62 11.65 -3.23
N GLN A 58 14.71 10.98 -2.84
CA GLN A 58 15.85 11.61 -2.17
C GLN A 58 16.50 12.69 -3.02
N LEU A 59 16.70 12.45 -4.32
CA LEU A 59 17.23 13.46 -5.26
C LEU A 59 16.31 14.69 -5.39
N SER A 60 15.02 14.53 -5.06
CA SER A 60 14.02 15.59 -5.08
C SER A 60 13.85 16.29 -3.72
N GLY A 61 14.67 15.95 -2.71
CA GLY A 61 14.55 16.48 -1.35
C GLY A 61 13.36 15.92 -0.57
N LEU A 62 12.89 14.73 -0.95
CA LEU A 62 11.72 14.06 -0.38
C LEU A 62 12.09 12.68 0.14
N GLN A 63 11.24 12.13 1.01
CA GLN A 63 11.32 10.75 1.48
C GLN A 63 9.98 10.04 1.22
N LEU A 64 10.05 8.72 0.98
CA LEU A 64 8.86 7.88 0.91
C LEU A 64 8.48 7.42 2.33
N VAL A 65 7.18 7.37 2.61
CA VAL A 65 6.62 6.84 3.85
C VAL A 65 5.63 5.73 3.51
N ILE A 66 5.93 4.51 3.93
CA ILE A 66 5.14 3.33 3.54
C ILE A 66 3.96 3.13 4.49
N TYR A 67 2.75 3.05 3.94
CA TYR A 67 1.49 2.86 4.68
C TYR A 67 0.98 1.42 4.60
N ASP A 68 1.21 0.73 3.48
CA ASP A 68 0.97 -0.71 3.36
C ASP A 68 1.86 -1.33 2.29
N ALA A 69 2.09 -2.63 2.38
CA ALA A 69 2.84 -3.41 1.41
C ALA A 69 2.18 -4.79 1.25
N TYR A 70 2.88 -5.90 1.50
CA TYR A 70 2.23 -7.21 1.51
C TYR A 70 1.11 -7.27 2.56
N ARG A 71 -0.07 -7.66 2.08
CA ARG A 71 -1.29 -7.81 2.89
C ARG A 71 -1.73 -9.27 2.92
N PRO A 72 -1.81 -9.92 4.09
CA PRO A 72 -2.40 -11.25 4.22
C PRO A 72 -3.81 -11.30 3.64
N GLN A 73 -4.21 -12.44 3.10
CA GLN A 73 -5.56 -12.64 2.53
C GLN A 73 -6.63 -12.45 3.61
N GLN A 74 -6.33 -12.81 4.86
CA GLN A 74 -7.19 -12.52 6.01
C GLN A 74 -7.47 -11.02 6.19
N ALA A 75 -6.44 -10.18 6.06
CA ALA A 75 -6.63 -8.73 6.14
C ALA A 75 -7.47 -8.21 4.98
N GLN A 76 -7.25 -8.72 3.76
CA GLN A 76 -8.09 -8.37 2.61
C GLN A 76 -9.57 -8.69 2.87
N ALA A 77 -9.87 -9.84 3.49
CA ALA A 77 -11.23 -10.20 3.86
C ALA A 77 -11.84 -9.26 4.92
N MET A 78 -11.05 -8.80 5.89
CA MET A 78 -11.51 -7.83 6.90
C MET A 78 -11.78 -6.45 6.29
N LEU A 79 -10.94 -6.00 5.35
CA LEU A 79 -11.18 -4.75 4.61
C LEU A 79 -12.44 -4.85 3.76
N TRP A 80 -12.66 -5.97 3.07
CA TRP A 80 -13.88 -6.20 2.29
C TRP A 80 -15.14 -6.20 3.17
N GLN A 81 -15.07 -6.76 4.39
CA GLN A 81 -16.17 -6.68 5.35
C GLN A 81 -16.48 -5.24 5.80
N ALA A 82 -15.45 -4.40 5.94
CA ALA A 82 -15.60 -3.00 6.34
C ALA A 82 -16.08 -2.12 5.18
N CYS A 83 -15.64 -2.39 3.95
CA CYS A 83 -16.00 -1.67 2.74
C CYS A 83 -16.19 -2.67 1.57
N PRO A 84 -17.39 -3.25 1.40
CA PRO A 84 -17.69 -4.18 0.31
C PRO A 84 -18.01 -3.43 -0.99
N ASP A 85 -17.11 -2.53 -1.39
CA ASP A 85 -17.20 -1.73 -2.62
C ASP A 85 -16.00 -2.06 -3.53
N PRO A 86 -16.23 -2.74 -4.67
CA PRO A 86 -15.16 -3.15 -5.58
C PRO A 86 -14.44 -1.99 -6.27
N GLN A 87 -14.94 -0.75 -6.15
CA GLN A 87 -14.21 0.43 -6.61
C GLN A 87 -12.95 0.70 -5.77
N TYR A 88 -12.97 0.28 -4.49
CA TYR A 88 -11.92 0.60 -3.51
C TYR A 88 -11.29 -0.65 -2.91
N VAL A 89 -12.09 -1.65 -2.54
CA VAL A 89 -11.58 -2.90 -2.00
C VAL A 89 -11.87 -4.02 -2.98
N VAL A 90 -10.82 -4.61 -3.55
CA VAL A 90 -10.99 -5.75 -4.46
C VAL A 90 -11.68 -6.93 -3.75
N ASP A 91 -12.67 -7.51 -4.44
CA ASP A 91 -13.37 -8.71 -3.98
C ASP A 91 -12.37 -9.83 -3.66
N VAL A 92 -12.56 -10.47 -2.51
CA VAL A 92 -11.68 -11.52 -1.99
C VAL A 92 -11.48 -12.70 -2.97
N THR A 93 -12.43 -12.95 -3.86
CA THR A 93 -12.36 -14.02 -4.87
C THR A 93 -11.39 -13.73 -6.01
N VAL A 94 -11.10 -12.45 -6.27
CA VAL A 94 -10.12 -12.01 -7.27
C VAL A 94 -8.71 -11.98 -6.68
N GLY A 95 -8.62 -11.53 -5.43
CA GLY A 95 -7.38 -11.43 -4.66
C GLY A 95 -6.59 -10.15 -4.97
N SER A 96 -6.20 -9.45 -3.90
CA SER A 96 -5.49 -8.17 -3.98
C SER A 96 -4.05 -8.31 -4.46
N ASN A 97 -3.55 -7.30 -5.18
CA ASN A 97 -2.13 -7.22 -5.57
C ASN A 97 -1.21 -7.03 -4.35
N HIS A 98 -1.72 -6.51 -3.24
CA HIS A 98 -1.00 -6.54 -1.96
C HIS A 98 -0.79 -7.97 -1.47
N SER A 99 -1.76 -8.86 -1.65
CA SER A 99 -1.63 -10.29 -1.28
C SER A 99 -0.74 -11.09 -2.25
N ARG A 100 -0.31 -10.48 -3.35
CA ARG A 100 0.74 -10.98 -4.25
C ARG A 100 2.13 -10.40 -3.89
N GLY A 101 2.19 -9.43 -2.99
CA GLY A 101 3.41 -8.72 -2.59
C GLY A 101 3.92 -7.72 -3.64
N THR A 102 3.09 -7.36 -4.62
CA THR A 102 3.49 -6.54 -5.78
C THR A 102 2.87 -5.14 -5.78
N ALA A 103 2.08 -4.82 -4.77
CA ALA A 103 1.52 -3.48 -4.52
C ALA A 103 2.09 -2.88 -3.23
N ILE A 104 2.05 -1.55 -3.17
CA ILE A 104 2.53 -0.74 -2.06
C ILE A 104 1.70 0.55 -1.97
N ASP A 105 1.34 0.92 -0.75
CA ASP A 105 0.65 2.17 -0.44
C ASP A 105 1.62 3.09 0.27
N LEU A 106 1.72 4.34 -0.17
CA LEU A 106 2.69 5.28 0.41
C LEU A 106 2.34 6.75 0.18
N THR A 107 3.06 7.61 0.90
CA THR A 107 3.05 9.06 0.70
C THR A 107 4.46 9.64 0.67
N LEU A 108 4.55 10.96 0.61
CA LEU A 108 5.79 11.73 0.63
C LEU A 108 5.95 12.53 1.92
N ARG A 109 7.19 12.66 2.35
CA ARG A 109 7.64 13.53 3.43
C ARG A 109 8.66 14.55 2.93
N ASP A 110 8.57 15.78 3.41
CA ASP A 110 9.52 16.85 3.09
C ASP A 110 10.77 16.85 3.98
N GLU A 111 11.74 17.70 3.64
CA GLU A 111 12.99 17.89 4.40
C GLU A 111 12.79 18.45 5.82
N HIS A 112 11.62 19.01 6.12
CA HIS A 112 11.26 19.49 7.45
C HIS A 112 10.56 18.41 8.29
N GLY A 113 10.38 17.22 7.72
CA GLY A 113 9.75 16.10 8.37
C GLY A 113 8.22 16.13 8.35
N ASN A 114 7.60 16.95 7.50
CA ASN A 114 6.14 16.99 7.34
C ASN A 114 5.69 16.03 6.25
N ILE A 115 4.61 15.28 6.53
CA ILE A 115 3.88 14.55 5.49
C ILE A 115 3.23 15.56 4.55
N LEU A 116 3.40 15.36 3.24
CA LEU A 116 2.78 16.21 2.24
C LEU A 116 1.26 16.02 2.22
N ASP A 117 0.52 17.12 2.24
CA ASP A 117 -0.94 17.09 2.10
C ASP A 117 -1.35 16.64 0.69
N MET A 118 -2.09 15.54 0.64
CA MET A 118 -2.59 14.94 -0.60
C MET A 118 -4.06 15.30 -0.85
N GLY A 119 -4.69 16.14 -0.03
CA GLY A 119 -6.05 16.65 -0.21
C GLY A 119 -7.17 15.65 0.09
N ALA A 120 -6.82 14.41 0.42
CA ALA A 120 -7.69 13.35 0.92
C ALA A 120 -6.86 12.44 1.82
N GLY A 121 -7.51 11.79 2.80
CA GLY A 121 -6.83 10.84 3.68
C GLY A 121 -6.36 9.60 2.93
N PHE A 122 -5.41 8.87 3.53
CA PHE A 122 -5.21 7.45 3.19
C PHE A 122 -6.48 6.67 3.54
N ASP A 123 -6.79 5.63 2.78
CA ASP A 123 -7.96 4.76 3.01
C ASP A 123 -9.31 5.50 2.92
N GLU A 124 -9.32 6.73 2.38
CA GLU A 124 -10.54 7.49 2.28
C GLU A 124 -11.32 7.08 1.02
N MET A 125 -12.32 6.20 1.17
CA MET A 125 -13.09 5.61 0.06
C MET A 125 -14.12 6.59 -0.51
N HIS A 126 -13.63 7.64 -1.16
CA HIS A 126 -14.41 8.72 -1.76
C HIS A 126 -13.76 9.16 -3.08
N GLU A 127 -14.55 9.69 -4.02
CA GLU A 127 -14.06 10.11 -5.36
C GLU A 127 -12.92 11.13 -5.30
N ARG A 128 -12.84 11.93 -4.22
CA ARG A 128 -11.74 12.90 -4.02
C ARG A 128 -10.38 12.23 -3.81
N SER A 129 -10.36 10.95 -3.46
CA SER A 129 -9.15 10.14 -3.35
C SER A 129 -8.64 9.65 -4.69
N HIS A 130 -9.43 9.76 -5.76
CA HIS A 130 -8.99 9.41 -7.11
C HIS A 130 -7.74 10.24 -7.47
N ALA A 131 -6.74 9.58 -8.07
CA ALA A 131 -5.39 10.13 -8.23
C ALA A 131 -5.35 11.53 -8.88
N TYR A 132 -6.28 11.82 -9.79
CA TYR A 132 -6.34 13.07 -10.56
C TYR A 132 -7.63 13.88 -10.31
N HIS A 133 -8.30 13.70 -9.17
CA HIS A 133 -9.56 14.38 -8.89
C HIS A 133 -9.39 15.92 -8.87
N PRO A 134 -10.15 16.70 -9.65
CA PRO A 134 -9.90 18.13 -9.84
C PRO A 134 -10.32 19.00 -8.66
N SER A 135 -11.13 18.49 -7.73
CA SER A 135 -11.61 19.29 -6.58
C SER A 135 -10.59 19.45 -5.45
N VAL A 136 -9.50 18.68 -5.47
CA VAL A 136 -8.47 18.82 -4.43
C VAL A 136 -7.64 20.08 -4.67
N PRO A 137 -7.13 20.76 -3.63
CA PRO A 137 -6.39 22.01 -3.79
C PRO A 137 -5.19 21.86 -4.75
N PRO A 138 -4.82 22.91 -5.52
CA PRO A 138 -3.69 22.83 -6.46
C PRO A 138 -2.36 22.35 -5.85
N ALA A 139 -2.10 22.69 -4.59
CA ALA A 139 -0.92 22.20 -3.87
C ALA A 139 -0.96 20.68 -3.69
N ALA A 140 -2.11 20.12 -3.30
CA ALA A 140 -2.31 18.67 -3.19
C ALA A 140 -2.21 17.97 -4.56
N GLN A 141 -2.76 18.58 -5.62
CA GLN A 141 -2.61 18.04 -6.99
C GLN A 141 -1.13 17.94 -7.37
N ARG A 142 -0.33 18.98 -7.08
CA ARG A 142 1.12 18.95 -7.30
C ARG A 142 1.80 17.84 -6.51
N ASN A 143 1.43 17.64 -5.24
CA ASN A 143 2.00 16.58 -4.41
C ASN A 143 1.67 15.17 -4.95
N ARG A 144 0.42 14.95 -5.39
CA ARG A 144 0.02 13.69 -6.05
C ARG A 144 0.79 13.47 -7.36
N LEU A 145 1.01 14.51 -8.15
CA LEU A 145 1.81 14.42 -9.38
C LEU A 145 3.29 14.10 -9.10
N LEU A 146 3.87 14.68 -8.04
CA LEU A 146 5.22 14.34 -7.60
C LEU A 146 5.33 12.87 -7.19
N LEU A 147 4.39 12.40 -6.36
CA LEU A 147 4.34 11.00 -5.94
C LEU A 147 4.22 10.07 -7.15
N ASN A 148 3.29 10.35 -8.07
CA ASN A 148 3.14 9.58 -9.31
C ASN A 148 4.43 9.57 -10.13
N ALA A 149 5.07 10.72 -10.34
CA ALA A 149 6.30 10.81 -11.12
C ALA A 149 7.44 10.00 -10.49
N ILE A 150 7.59 10.05 -9.16
CA ILE A 150 8.60 9.27 -8.42
C ILE A 150 8.36 7.78 -8.61
N MET A 151 7.13 7.32 -8.35
CA MET A 151 6.78 5.90 -8.40
C MET A 151 6.83 5.34 -9.83
N THR A 152 6.34 6.10 -10.81
CA THR A 152 6.47 5.75 -12.23
C THR A 152 7.94 5.72 -12.68
N GLY A 153 8.76 6.68 -12.24
CA GLY A 153 10.20 6.68 -12.51
C GLY A 153 10.93 5.47 -11.92
N GLY A 154 10.43 4.94 -10.79
CA GLY A 154 10.90 3.69 -10.20
C GLY A 154 10.46 2.42 -10.93
N GLY A 155 9.38 2.50 -11.72
CA GLY A 155 8.82 1.39 -12.50
C GLY A 155 7.48 0.86 -12.00
N PHE A 156 6.83 1.54 -11.06
CA PHE A 156 5.46 1.24 -10.63
C PHE A 156 4.42 1.93 -11.53
N VAL A 157 3.18 1.46 -11.47
CA VAL A 157 1.99 2.12 -12.02
C VAL A 157 0.99 2.38 -10.91
N GLY A 158 0.31 3.53 -10.94
CA GLY A 158 -0.79 3.84 -10.03
C GLY A 158 -2.14 3.41 -10.60
N ILE A 159 -3.16 3.42 -9.76
CA ILE A 159 -4.57 3.23 -10.17
C ILE A 159 -5.35 4.55 -10.12
N SER A 160 -6.50 4.62 -10.80
CA SER A 160 -7.26 5.86 -10.88
C SER A 160 -8.05 6.17 -9.61
N SER A 161 -8.45 5.15 -8.85
CA SER A 161 -9.32 5.29 -7.66
C SER A 161 -8.58 5.77 -6.40
N GLU A 162 -7.26 5.60 -6.33
CA GLU A 162 -6.49 5.82 -5.10
C GLU A 162 -5.20 6.58 -5.40
N TRP A 163 -4.96 7.68 -4.69
CA TRP A 163 -3.75 8.49 -4.89
C TRP A 163 -2.49 7.85 -4.28
N TRP A 164 -2.66 6.95 -3.32
CA TRP A 164 -1.58 6.32 -2.53
C TRP A 164 -1.09 4.99 -3.09
N HIS A 165 -1.91 4.29 -3.89
CA HIS A 165 -1.67 2.92 -4.33
C HIS A 165 -0.81 2.86 -5.59
N PHE A 166 0.23 2.03 -5.53
CA PHE A 166 1.11 1.73 -6.64
C PHE A 166 1.40 0.23 -6.72
N GLU A 167 1.53 -0.29 -7.93
CA GLU A 167 1.80 -1.71 -8.16
C GLU A 167 2.76 -1.94 -9.33
N LEU A 168 3.38 -3.10 -9.37
CA LEU A 168 4.16 -3.49 -10.54
C LEU A 168 3.26 -3.59 -11.78
N PRO A 169 3.79 -3.27 -12.98
CA PRO A 169 3.13 -3.63 -14.22
C PRO A 169 2.78 -5.12 -14.23
N GLN A 170 1.55 -5.44 -14.63
CA GLN A 170 1.04 -6.81 -14.67
C GLN A 170 1.03 -7.50 -13.29
N ALA A 171 0.91 -6.75 -12.19
CA ALA A 171 0.89 -7.30 -10.83
C ALA A 171 -0.03 -8.52 -10.63
N ALA A 172 -1.18 -8.55 -11.31
CA ALA A 172 -2.13 -9.66 -11.25
C ALA A 172 -1.60 -11.00 -11.81
N SER A 173 -0.52 -11.02 -12.59
CA SER A 173 0.08 -12.27 -13.10
C SER A 173 0.92 -13.01 -12.05
N TYR A 174 1.28 -12.35 -10.94
CA TYR A 174 1.99 -12.98 -9.82
C TYR A 174 1.01 -13.86 -9.03
N PRO A 175 1.44 -14.99 -8.45
CA PRO A 175 0.56 -15.84 -7.66
C PRO A 175 0.11 -15.15 -6.36
N LEU A 176 -1.10 -15.47 -5.90
CA LEU A 176 -1.50 -15.15 -4.53
C LEU A 176 -0.62 -15.93 -3.55
N LEU A 177 -0.19 -15.26 -2.48
CA LEU A 177 0.67 -15.87 -1.47
C LEU A 177 -0.16 -16.33 -0.29
N ALA A 178 0.24 -17.45 0.31
CA ALA A 178 -0.26 -17.84 1.63
C ALA A 178 0.08 -16.76 2.66
N ASP A 179 -0.70 -16.67 3.74
CA ASP A 179 -0.50 -15.67 4.79
C ASP A 179 0.90 -15.80 5.43
N GLN A 180 1.70 -14.74 5.35
CA GLN A 180 3.08 -14.71 5.87
C GLN A 180 3.18 -14.21 7.33
N PHE A 181 2.10 -13.60 7.84
CA PHE A 181 1.95 -13.21 9.24
C PHE A 181 0.46 -13.14 9.62
N THR A 182 0.18 -13.11 10.92
CA THR A 182 -1.17 -13.21 11.46
C THR A 182 -1.88 -11.86 11.55
N CYS A 183 -3.20 -11.90 11.37
CA CYS A 183 -4.10 -10.77 11.63
C CYS A 183 -4.87 -11.00 12.94
N PHE A 184 -5.40 -9.94 13.54
CA PHE A 184 -6.35 -10.06 14.64
C PHE A 184 -7.64 -10.71 14.15
N ILE A 185 -8.19 -11.64 14.93
CA ILE A 185 -9.43 -12.33 14.57
C ILE A 185 -10.59 -11.34 14.73
N SER A 186 -11.36 -11.12 13.67
CA SER A 186 -12.67 -10.46 13.77
C SER A 186 -13.60 -11.31 14.66
N PRO A 187 -14.19 -10.77 15.72
CA PRO A 187 -15.19 -11.50 16.51
C PRO A 187 -16.43 -11.73 15.65
N GLY A 188 -16.49 -12.87 14.96
CA GLY A 188 -17.61 -13.21 14.06
C GLY A 188 -17.41 -14.46 13.20
N THR A 189 -16.17 -14.89 12.95
CA THR A 189 -15.94 -16.11 12.13
C THR A 189 -15.93 -17.36 13.01
N GLN A 190 -17.11 -17.79 13.47
CA GLN A 190 -17.27 -19.20 13.82
C GLN A 190 -17.21 -20.00 12.51
N HIS A 191 -16.22 -20.89 12.41
CA HIS A 191 -16.17 -21.91 11.38
C HIS A 191 -17.48 -22.72 11.42
N VAL A 192 -18.30 -22.59 10.38
CA VAL A 192 -19.34 -23.58 10.12
C VAL A 192 -18.60 -24.88 9.80
N SER A 193 -18.86 -25.87 10.64
CA SER A 193 -18.30 -27.23 10.58
C SER A 193 -18.77 -28.00 9.35
#